data_AF-A0A2V6QS43-F1
#
_entry.id   AF-A0A2V6QS43-F1
#
_cell.length_a   1.000
_cell.length_b   1.000
_cell.length_c   1.000
_cell.angle_alpha   90.00
_cell.angle_beta   90.00
_cell.angle_gamma   90.00
#
_symmetry.space_group_name_H-M   'P 1'
#
loop_
_entity.id
_entity.type
_entity.pdbx_description
1 polymer ?
#
loop_
_entity_poly.entity_id
_entity_poly.type
_entity_poly.pdbx_seq_one_letter_code
_entity_poly.pdbx_strand_id
1 'polypeptide(L)'
;MPRRPLVSAIIGFALTLGLTAQARVAAAPTVYRLEPGTTFQQGCFPPCLCPLLQEVSVRGTFNLTPAGFDGLFNTYAITDVSWIVSIGSADLRITGSGTYRVGGEVALLHRMELDLKVGEQPSQHFDSGLIPGGSGFPKIQTTISMNRQYCYDRVIVVNAAPEGRIAQFEIIPPHPTPADDISIRLFGTWPDSCVPQDAKVSIAGREIRIDTFNPGRVCLLVLTPWSLKVSIGQLAADTYQAVATHSQAGGPPQEIGREGFTVAAPLFTGRDETGNFQRALEDAIRQAQSAVPCCDRLLTYQVVDIRGQLGGFAGLNSIEVTIQASWE
;
A
#
# COMPACT_ATOMS: atom_id res chain seq x y z
N MET A 1 -50.93 64.76 -10.09
CA MET A 1 -49.45 64.84 -10.11
C MET A 1 -48.91 63.51 -9.60
N PRO A 2 -48.05 62.81 -10.36
CA PRO A 2 -47.92 61.35 -10.26
C PRO A 2 -46.97 60.92 -9.13
N ARG A 3 -47.37 59.86 -8.44
CA ARG A 3 -46.63 59.16 -7.37
C ARG A 3 -45.53 58.28 -7.97
N ARG A 4 -44.33 58.38 -7.41
CA ARG A 4 -43.13 57.59 -7.76
C ARG A 4 -43.33 56.09 -7.44
N PRO A 5 -42.83 55.16 -8.28
CA PRO A 5 -42.80 53.74 -7.92
C PRO A 5 -41.56 53.39 -7.09
N LEU A 6 -41.77 52.56 -6.07
CA LEU A 6 -40.74 51.91 -5.26
C LEU A 6 -40.15 50.73 -6.04
N VAL A 7 -38.83 50.71 -6.24
CA VAL A 7 -38.09 49.56 -6.77
C VAL A 7 -37.59 48.75 -5.57
N SER A 8 -38.20 47.58 -5.35
CA SER A 8 -37.69 46.58 -4.39
C SER A 8 -36.66 45.69 -5.09
N ALA A 9 -35.41 45.77 -4.63
CA ALA A 9 -34.33 44.88 -5.02
C ALA A 9 -34.45 43.53 -4.29
N ILE A 10 -34.58 42.43 -5.03
CA ILE A 10 -34.52 41.06 -4.53
C ILE A 10 -33.08 40.59 -4.69
N ILE A 11 -32.35 40.43 -3.59
CA ILE A 11 -31.03 39.79 -3.57
C ILE A 11 -31.25 38.29 -3.37
N GLY A 12 -31.03 37.52 -4.44
CA GLY A 12 -31.04 36.06 -4.39
C GLY A 12 -29.76 35.53 -3.75
N PHE A 13 -29.88 34.84 -2.63
CA PHE A 13 -28.78 34.14 -1.96
C PHE A 13 -28.61 32.75 -2.62
N ALA A 14 -27.57 32.59 -3.44
CA ALA A 14 -27.24 31.29 -4.04
C ALA A 14 -26.54 30.41 -3.00
N LEU A 15 -27.25 29.38 -2.49
CA LEU A 15 -26.65 28.31 -1.69
C LEU A 15 -25.76 27.44 -2.59
N THR A 16 -24.44 27.50 -2.39
CA THR A 16 -23.49 26.55 -2.96
C THR A 16 -23.47 25.28 -2.10
N LEU A 17 -24.15 24.24 -2.57
CA LEU A 17 -24.00 22.88 -2.05
C LEU A 17 -22.61 22.36 -2.42
N GLY A 18 -21.68 22.37 -1.47
CA GLY A 18 -20.40 21.69 -1.61
C GLY A 18 -20.59 20.18 -1.65
N LEU A 19 -20.39 19.55 -2.81
CA LEU A 19 -20.23 18.10 -2.90
C LEU A 19 -18.92 17.72 -2.20
N THR A 20 -19.03 17.07 -1.05
CA THR A 20 -17.89 16.39 -0.44
C THR A 20 -17.61 15.13 -1.26
N ALA A 21 -16.53 15.16 -2.05
CA ALA A 21 -16.01 13.97 -2.70
C ALA A 21 -15.50 13.00 -1.63
N GLN A 22 -16.30 11.99 -1.29
CA GLN A 22 -15.83 10.86 -0.50
C GLN A 22 -14.81 10.09 -1.34
N ALA A 23 -13.53 10.24 -1.02
CA ALA A 23 -12.49 9.39 -1.57
C ALA A 23 -12.80 7.94 -1.17
N ARG A 24 -13.17 7.10 -2.14
CA ARG A 24 -13.25 5.65 -1.92
C ARG A 24 -11.83 5.17 -1.68
N VAL A 25 -11.58 4.60 -0.50
CA VAL A 25 -10.35 3.87 -0.22
C VAL A 25 -10.29 2.73 -1.23
N ALA A 26 -9.38 2.80 -2.20
CA ALA A 26 -9.16 1.71 -3.13
C ALA A 26 -8.68 0.49 -2.33
N ALA A 27 -9.28 -0.67 -2.58
CA ALA A 27 -8.83 -1.90 -1.94
C ALA A 27 -7.38 -2.19 -2.35
N ALA A 28 -6.54 -2.53 -1.38
CA ALA A 28 -5.13 -2.80 -1.63
C ALA A 28 -4.96 -4.07 -2.49
N PRO A 29 -4.06 -4.06 -3.50
CA PRO A 29 -3.73 -5.26 -4.27
C PRO A 29 -3.07 -6.30 -3.37
N THR A 30 -3.49 -7.56 -3.52
CA THR A 30 -2.81 -8.71 -2.90
C THR A 30 -1.92 -9.37 -3.95
N VAL A 31 -0.61 -9.45 -3.70
CA VAL A 31 0.30 -10.15 -4.62
C VAL A 31 0.02 -11.65 -4.53
N TYR A 32 -0.07 -12.32 -5.67
CA TYR A 32 -0.20 -13.76 -5.79
C TYR A 32 1.03 -14.33 -6.47
N ARG A 33 1.54 -15.45 -5.96
CA ARG A 33 2.68 -16.17 -6.52
C ARG A 33 2.20 -17.51 -7.09
N LEU A 34 2.72 -17.84 -8.26
CA LEU A 34 2.51 -19.14 -8.88
C LEU A 34 3.23 -20.23 -8.08
N GLU A 35 2.48 -21.24 -7.68
CA GLU A 35 2.97 -22.42 -6.96
C GLU A 35 3.50 -23.48 -7.94
N PRO A 36 4.35 -24.41 -7.47
CA PRO A 36 4.69 -25.61 -8.22
C PRO A 36 3.44 -26.34 -8.72
N GLY A 37 3.47 -26.79 -9.97
CA GLY A 37 2.31 -27.36 -10.67
C GLY A 37 1.55 -26.35 -11.54
N THR A 38 1.95 -25.07 -11.54
CA THR A 38 1.54 -24.15 -12.61
C THR A 38 2.28 -24.50 -13.90
N THR A 39 1.54 -24.76 -14.97
CA THR A 39 2.13 -25.25 -16.22
C THR A 39 1.56 -24.56 -17.45
N PHE A 40 2.35 -24.55 -18.52
CA PHE A 40 2.01 -24.01 -19.83
C PHE A 40 2.13 -25.12 -20.86
N GLN A 41 1.13 -25.22 -21.72
CA GLN A 41 1.11 -26.15 -22.84
C GLN A 41 0.58 -25.44 -24.09
N GLN A 42 1.15 -25.75 -25.25
CA GLN A 42 0.73 -25.18 -26.52
C GLN A 42 0.78 -26.25 -27.61
N GLY A 43 -0.26 -26.32 -28.44
CA GLY A 43 -0.33 -27.23 -29.57
C GLY A 43 -1.76 -27.61 -29.92
N CYS A 44 -1.95 -28.73 -30.63
CA CYS A 44 -3.29 -29.19 -31.01
C CYS A 44 -3.89 -30.17 -30.01
N PHE A 45 -5.04 -29.82 -29.47
CA PHE A 45 -5.90 -30.68 -28.70
C PHE A 45 -6.91 -31.41 -29.62
N PRO A 46 -7.58 -32.46 -29.14
CA PRO A 46 -8.63 -33.13 -29.90
C PRO A 46 -9.65 -32.14 -30.48
N PRO A 47 -10.13 -32.33 -31.72
CA PRO A 47 -9.88 -33.45 -32.64
C PRO A 47 -8.69 -33.27 -33.62
N CYS A 48 -7.97 -32.16 -33.59
CA CYS A 48 -6.98 -31.83 -34.64
C CYS A 48 -5.63 -32.58 -34.56
N LEU A 49 -5.34 -33.27 -33.43
CA LEU A 49 -4.28 -34.29 -33.26
C LEU A 49 -2.90 -33.99 -33.93
N CYS A 50 -2.34 -32.79 -33.71
CA CYS A 50 -0.95 -32.46 -34.02
C CYS A 50 -0.05 -32.48 -32.76
N PRO A 51 1.29 -32.43 -32.87
CA PRO A 51 2.17 -32.53 -31.70
C PRO A 51 1.89 -31.43 -30.68
N LEU A 52 1.61 -31.84 -29.44
CA LEU A 52 1.57 -30.94 -28.29
C LEU A 52 3.00 -30.67 -27.83
N LEU A 53 3.33 -29.41 -27.55
CA LEU A 53 4.52 -29.13 -26.76
C LEU A 53 4.38 -29.80 -25.40
N GLN A 54 5.50 -30.29 -24.88
CA GLN A 54 5.55 -30.83 -23.54
C GLN A 54 5.09 -29.76 -22.55
N GLU A 55 4.33 -30.19 -21.54
CA GLU A 55 3.92 -29.35 -20.44
C GLU A 55 5.17 -28.83 -19.69
N VAL A 56 5.32 -27.51 -19.63
CA VAL A 56 6.48 -26.83 -19.03
C VAL A 56 6.05 -26.00 -17.83
N SER A 57 6.91 -25.91 -16.82
CA SER A 57 6.62 -25.17 -15.60
C SER A 57 6.59 -23.66 -15.83
N VAL A 58 5.66 -22.99 -15.15
CA VAL A 58 5.55 -21.53 -15.13
C VAL A 58 5.80 -21.02 -13.72
N ARG A 59 6.55 -19.93 -13.63
CA ARG A 59 6.79 -19.20 -12.38
C ARG A 59 6.47 -17.73 -12.55
N GLY A 60 6.14 -17.04 -11.47
CA GLY A 60 5.89 -15.60 -11.50
C GLY A 60 4.81 -15.16 -10.55
N THR A 61 4.32 -13.96 -10.76
CA THR A 61 3.35 -13.30 -9.88
C THR A 61 2.27 -12.54 -10.67
N PHE A 62 1.20 -12.17 -9.98
CA PHE A 62 0.20 -11.20 -10.42
C PHE A 62 -0.44 -10.53 -9.20
N ASN A 63 -1.12 -9.41 -9.39
CA ASN A 63 -1.87 -8.72 -8.34
C ASN A 63 -3.35 -9.06 -8.44
N LEU A 64 -3.98 -9.36 -7.30
CA LEU A 64 -5.42 -9.58 -7.17
C LEU A 64 -6.04 -8.47 -6.32
N THR A 65 -6.92 -7.68 -6.91
CA THR A 65 -7.53 -6.51 -6.27
C THR A 65 -9.05 -6.66 -6.23
N PRO A 66 -9.73 -6.52 -5.08
CA PRO A 66 -11.20 -6.52 -5.02
C PRO A 66 -11.81 -5.46 -5.95
N ALA A 67 -12.71 -5.89 -6.84
CA ALA A 67 -13.35 -5.04 -7.85
C ALA A 67 -14.88 -4.91 -7.66
N GLY A 68 -15.50 -5.76 -6.83
CA GLY A 68 -16.90 -5.61 -6.45
C GLY A 68 -17.57 -6.93 -6.06
N PHE A 69 -18.84 -6.85 -5.70
CA PHE A 69 -19.70 -7.99 -5.44
C PHE A 69 -21.05 -7.73 -6.12
N ASP A 70 -21.54 -8.69 -6.90
CA ASP A 70 -22.77 -8.55 -7.69
C ASP A 70 -24.00 -9.22 -7.03
N GLY A 71 -23.88 -9.66 -5.78
CA GLY A 71 -24.89 -10.45 -5.06
C GLY A 71 -24.62 -11.96 -5.11
N LEU A 72 -23.87 -12.43 -6.10
CA LEU A 72 -23.56 -13.85 -6.31
C LEU A 72 -22.06 -14.13 -6.25
N PHE A 73 -21.25 -13.26 -6.85
CA PHE A 73 -19.82 -13.43 -7.04
C PHE A 73 -19.04 -12.24 -6.50
N ASN A 74 -17.98 -12.56 -5.76
CA ASN A 74 -16.90 -11.61 -5.53
C ASN A 74 -16.07 -11.53 -6.80
N THR A 75 -15.88 -10.32 -7.32
CA THR A 75 -15.10 -10.03 -8.51
C THR A 75 -13.81 -9.34 -8.11
N TYR A 76 -12.72 -9.77 -8.71
CA TYR A 76 -11.37 -9.27 -8.51
C TYR A 76 -10.75 -8.90 -9.85
N ALA A 77 -10.08 -7.75 -9.90
CA ALA A 77 -9.21 -7.40 -11.00
C ALA A 77 -7.88 -8.12 -10.84
N ILE A 78 -7.37 -8.70 -11.93
CA ILE A 78 -6.01 -9.22 -12.04
C ILE A 78 -5.17 -8.20 -12.80
N THR A 79 -4.11 -7.70 -12.18
CA THR A 79 -3.16 -6.77 -12.83
C THR A 79 -1.73 -7.27 -12.71
N ASP A 80 -0.83 -6.65 -13.48
CA ASP A 80 0.62 -6.86 -13.38
C ASP A 80 1.04 -8.33 -13.49
N VAL A 81 0.39 -9.08 -14.38
CA VAL A 81 0.80 -10.46 -14.68
C VAL A 81 2.24 -10.42 -15.18
N SER A 82 3.11 -11.14 -14.50
CA SER A 82 4.53 -11.25 -14.83
C SER A 82 4.97 -12.69 -14.60
N TRP A 83 4.71 -13.53 -15.61
CA TRP A 83 5.08 -14.95 -15.58
C TRP A 83 6.23 -15.25 -16.54
N ILE A 84 6.94 -16.33 -16.24
CA ILE A 84 8.06 -16.82 -17.01
C ILE A 84 7.85 -18.32 -17.21
N VAL A 85 7.86 -18.73 -18.48
CA VAL A 85 7.88 -20.13 -18.90
C VAL A 85 9.30 -20.49 -19.26
N SER A 86 9.88 -21.50 -18.61
CA SER A 86 11.22 -21.96 -18.92
C SER A 86 11.16 -23.14 -19.89
N ILE A 87 11.66 -22.95 -21.11
CA ILE A 87 11.68 -23.96 -22.19
C ILE A 87 13.13 -24.25 -22.55
N GLY A 88 13.69 -25.34 -22.01
CA GLY A 88 15.11 -25.64 -22.18
C GLY A 88 15.99 -24.56 -21.56
N SER A 89 16.80 -23.87 -22.37
CA SER A 89 17.66 -22.76 -21.95
C SER A 89 17.05 -21.37 -22.19
N ALA A 90 15.84 -21.28 -22.76
CA ALA A 90 15.18 -20.03 -23.07
C ALA A 90 14.02 -19.75 -22.09
N ASP A 91 13.86 -18.48 -21.70
CA ASP A 91 12.75 -18.00 -20.88
C ASP A 91 11.78 -17.19 -21.74
N LEU A 92 10.50 -17.57 -21.72
CA LEU A 92 9.42 -16.88 -22.41
C LEU A 92 8.59 -16.11 -21.38
N ARG A 93 8.53 -14.78 -21.52
CA ARG A 93 7.77 -13.92 -20.62
C ARG A 93 6.29 -13.86 -21.01
N ILE A 94 5.40 -13.97 -20.04
CA ILE A 94 3.97 -13.78 -20.20
C ILE A 94 3.54 -12.58 -19.35
N THR A 95 2.88 -11.61 -19.97
CA THR A 95 2.36 -10.43 -19.29
C THR A 95 0.91 -10.14 -19.66
N GLY A 96 0.19 -9.40 -18.83
CA GLY A 96 -1.22 -9.11 -19.09
C GLY A 96 -2.02 -8.73 -17.85
N SER A 97 -3.34 -8.83 -17.98
CA SER A 97 -4.32 -8.49 -16.94
C SER A 97 -5.65 -9.18 -17.23
N GLY A 98 -6.58 -9.10 -16.29
CA GLY A 98 -7.94 -9.56 -16.52
C GLY A 98 -8.78 -9.57 -15.24
N THR A 99 -9.61 -10.58 -15.06
CA THR A 99 -10.54 -10.68 -13.94
C THR A 99 -10.65 -12.09 -13.41
N TYR A 100 -10.91 -12.20 -12.11
CA TYR A 100 -11.26 -13.44 -11.45
C TYR A 100 -12.53 -13.23 -10.64
N ARG A 101 -13.49 -14.15 -10.80
CA ARG A 101 -14.72 -14.15 -10.02
C ARG A 101 -14.90 -15.48 -9.32
N VAL A 102 -15.36 -15.44 -8.07
CA VAL A 102 -15.64 -16.62 -7.25
C VAL A 102 -16.88 -16.38 -6.39
N GLY A 103 -17.77 -17.37 -6.33
CA GLY A 103 -19.04 -17.26 -5.62
C GLY A 103 -20.10 -18.19 -6.20
N GLY A 104 -21.37 -17.87 -5.97
CA GLY A 104 -22.53 -18.69 -6.32
C GLY A 104 -23.41 -18.99 -5.11
N GLU A 105 -24.71 -19.15 -5.35
CA GLU A 105 -25.71 -19.37 -4.28
C GLU A 105 -25.83 -20.84 -3.87
N VAL A 106 -25.82 -21.75 -4.83
CA VAL A 106 -26.11 -23.18 -4.61
C VAL A 106 -24.85 -24.03 -4.72
N ALA A 107 -24.00 -23.70 -5.69
CA ALA A 107 -22.68 -24.31 -5.86
C ALA A 107 -21.65 -23.20 -5.96
N LEU A 108 -20.48 -23.41 -5.33
CA LEU A 108 -19.37 -22.49 -5.47
C LEU A 108 -18.74 -22.70 -6.85
N LEU A 109 -18.77 -21.64 -7.64
CA LEU A 109 -18.24 -21.55 -8.99
C LEU A 109 -17.18 -20.46 -9.05
N HIS A 110 -16.30 -20.57 -10.04
CA HIS A 110 -15.32 -19.54 -10.33
C HIS A 110 -15.00 -19.47 -11.81
N ARG A 111 -14.48 -18.31 -12.23
CA ARG A 111 -14.01 -18.06 -13.60
C ARG A 111 -12.82 -17.12 -13.57
N MET A 112 -11.80 -17.44 -14.36
CA MET A 112 -10.64 -16.59 -14.61
C MET A 112 -10.62 -16.23 -16.09
N GLU A 113 -10.58 -14.94 -16.37
CA GLU A 113 -10.50 -14.36 -17.71
C GLU A 113 -9.26 -13.47 -17.76
N LEU A 114 -8.31 -13.77 -18.64
CA LEU A 114 -7.05 -13.03 -18.78
C LEU A 114 -6.77 -12.70 -20.23
N ASP A 115 -6.31 -11.49 -20.49
CA ASP A 115 -5.71 -11.11 -21.77
C ASP A 115 -4.19 -11.10 -21.60
N LEU A 116 -3.53 -12.06 -22.25
CA LEU A 116 -2.11 -12.34 -22.05
C LEU A 116 -1.30 -12.18 -23.34
N LYS A 117 -0.19 -11.44 -23.24
CA LYS A 117 0.89 -11.40 -24.22
C LYS A 117 1.88 -12.51 -23.91
N VAL A 118 2.10 -13.45 -24.83
CA VAL A 118 3.05 -14.56 -24.68
C VAL A 118 4.28 -14.29 -25.56
N GLY A 119 5.40 -13.90 -24.95
CA GLY A 119 6.57 -13.39 -25.64
C GLY A 119 6.25 -12.12 -26.43
N GLU A 120 6.61 -12.12 -27.71
CA GLU A 120 6.32 -11.00 -28.62
C GLU A 120 5.01 -11.13 -29.40
N GLN A 121 4.23 -12.19 -29.14
CA GLN A 121 2.94 -12.38 -29.81
C GLN A 121 1.93 -11.32 -29.35
N PRO A 122 0.92 -10.99 -30.17
CA PRO A 122 -0.20 -10.14 -29.74
C PRO A 122 -0.91 -10.72 -28.51
N SER A 123 -1.55 -9.83 -27.74
CA SER A 123 -2.38 -10.23 -26.60
C SER A 123 -3.49 -11.18 -27.07
N GLN A 124 -3.68 -12.27 -26.33
CA GLN A 124 -4.68 -13.30 -26.59
C GLN A 124 -5.55 -13.49 -25.35
N HIS A 125 -6.83 -13.73 -25.57
CA HIS A 125 -7.78 -13.97 -24.50
C HIS A 125 -7.73 -15.42 -24.02
N PHE A 126 -7.70 -15.61 -22.71
CA PHE A 126 -7.71 -16.89 -22.03
C PHE A 126 -8.87 -16.91 -21.05
N ASP A 127 -9.61 -18.01 -21.05
CA ASP A 127 -10.79 -18.19 -20.21
C ASP A 127 -10.83 -19.61 -19.65
N SER A 128 -11.14 -19.74 -18.35
CA SER A 128 -11.43 -21.04 -17.75
C SER A 128 -12.85 -21.53 -18.01
N GLY A 129 -13.74 -20.63 -18.44
CA GLY A 129 -15.17 -20.78 -18.29
C GLY A 129 -15.61 -20.69 -16.82
N LEU A 130 -16.92 -20.65 -16.61
CA LEU A 130 -17.51 -20.73 -15.28
C LEU A 130 -17.60 -22.21 -14.87
N ILE A 131 -16.75 -22.62 -13.94
CA ILE A 131 -16.59 -24.02 -13.54
C ILE A 131 -16.82 -24.20 -12.04
N PRO A 132 -17.21 -25.40 -11.57
CA PRO A 132 -17.24 -25.71 -10.14
C PRO A 132 -15.86 -25.61 -9.50
N GLY A 133 -15.78 -25.00 -8.31
CA GLY A 133 -14.52 -24.85 -7.59
C GLY A 133 -14.50 -23.63 -6.67
N GLY A 134 -13.31 -23.13 -6.36
CA GLY A 134 -13.13 -21.92 -5.55
C GLY A 134 -13.27 -22.12 -4.03
N SER A 135 -13.57 -23.33 -3.53
CA SER A 135 -13.70 -23.59 -2.08
C SER A 135 -12.37 -23.47 -1.33
N GLY A 136 -11.26 -23.59 -2.06
CA GLY A 136 -9.90 -23.33 -1.56
C GLY A 136 -9.50 -21.86 -1.61
N PHE A 137 -10.34 -20.95 -2.11
CA PHE A 137 -10.03 -19.52 -2.15
C PHE A 137 -9.64 -19.04 -0.74
N PRO A 138 -8.54 -18.29 -0.56
CA PRO A 138 -7.83 -17.51 -1.57
C PRO A 138 -6.85 -18.28 -2.46
N LYS A 139 -6.63 -19.59 -2.26
CA LYS A 139 -5.88 -20.39 -3.24
C LYS A 139 -6.68 -20.51 -4.53
N ILE A 140 -6.04 -20.18 -5.64
CA ILE A 140 -6.61 -20.26 -6.97
C ILE A 140 -6.00 -21.46 -7.67
N GLN A 141 -6.86 -22.40 -8.07
CA GLN A 141 -6.51 -23.53 -8.92
C GLN A 141 -7.51 -23.57 -10.07
N THR A 142 -7.06 -23.34 -11.29
CA THR A 142 -7.91 -23.38 -12.49
C THR A 142 -7.08 -23.66 -13.73
N THR A 143 -7.74 -24.00 -14.83
CA THR A 143 -7.11 -24.08 -16.15
C THR A 143 -7.74 -23.03 -17.05
N ILE A 144 -6.92 -22.17 -17.64
CA ILE A 144 -7.36 -21.19 -18.64
C ILE A 144 -6.83 -21.59 -20.01
N SER A 145 -7.62 -21.30 -21.04
CA SER A 145 -7.26 -21.63 -22.43
C SER A 145 -7.84 -20.61 -23.39
N MET A 146 -7.28 -20.49 -24.59
CA MET A 146 -7.81 -19.58 -25.60
C MET A 146 -9.02 -20.17 -26.31
N ASN A 147 -9.01 -21.48 -26.56
CA ASN A 147 -9.96 -22.17 -27.41
C ASN A 147 -10.61 -23.38 -26.73
N ARG A 148 -10.72 -23.40 -25.40
CA ARG A 148 -11.36 -24.49 -24.62
C ARG A 148 -10.74 -25.87 -24.88
N GLN A 149 -9.44 -25.91 -25.11
CA GLN A 149 -8.67 -27.11 -25.45
C GLN A 149 -9.22 -27.78 -26.71
N TYR A 150 -9.61 -26.99 -27.70
CA TYR A 150 -10.11 -27.47 -28.99
C TYR A 150 -9.15 -27.10 -30.11
N CYS A 151 -8.64 -28.12 -30.81
CA CYS A 151 -7.65 -27.93 -31.87
C CYS A 151 -6.46 -27.09 -31.39
N TYR A 152 -5.94 -26.16 -32.19
CA TYR A 152 -4.80 -25.37 -31.76
C TYR A 152 -5.17 -24.46 -30.58
N ASP A 153 -4.49 -24.66 -29.45
CA ASP A 153 -4.74 -23.91 -28.22
C ASP A 153 -3.45 -23.68 -27.42
N ARG A 154 -3.52 -22.71 -26.51
CA ARG A 154 -2.57 -22.47 -25.44
C ARG A 154 -3.32 -22.62 -24.12
N VAL A 155 -2.80 -23.49 -23.28
CA VAL A 155 -3.42 -23.89 -22.03
C VAL A 155 -2.47 -23.56 -20.90
N ILE A 156 -3.00 -22.93 -19.85
CA ILE A 156 -2.24 -22.62 -18.64
C ILE A 156 -3.01 -23.20 -17.47
N VAL A 157 -2.39 -24.15 -16.76
CA VAL A 157 -2.84 -24.55 -15.44
C VAL A 157 -2.32 -23.51 -14.47
N VAL A 158 -3.21 -22.76 -13.83
CA VAL A 158 -2.91 -21.70 -12.87
C VAL A 158 -3.08 -22.25 -11.46
N ASN A 159 -1.97 -22.46 -10.75
CA ASN A 159 -1.96 -22.75 -9.32
C ASN A 159 -1.29 -21.57 -8.61
N ALA A 160 -2.06 -20.78 -7.88
CA ALA A 160 -1.56 -19.56 -7.25
C ALA A 160 -2.10 -19.40 -5.84
N ALA A 161 -1.27 -18.85 -4.97
CA ALA A 161 -1.65 -18.46 -3.62
C ALA A 161 -1.15 -17.03 -3.34
N PRO A 162 -1.77 -16.31 -2.39
CA PRO A 162 -1.25 -15.03 -1.92
C PRO A 162 0.23 -15.16 -1.54
N GLU A 163 1.04 -14.27 -2.09
CA GLU A 163 2.47 -14.18 -1.81
C GLU A 163 2.68 -13.59 -0.43
N GLY A 164 2.58 -14.47 0.57
CA GLY A 164 2.89 -14.12 1.94
C GLY A 164 1.93 -13.09 2.56
N ARG A 165 2.04 -13.03 3.86
CA ARG A 165 1.30 -12.14 4.74
C ARG A 165 2.02 -10.79 4.75
N ILE A 166 1.83 -9.93 3.75
CA ILE A 166 2.52 -8.63 3.68
C ILE A 166 1.64 -7.53 4.29
N ALA A 167 2.22 -6.75 5.20
CA ALA A 167 1.64 -5.56 5.81
C ALA A 167 2.21 -4.29 5.15
N GLN A 168 1.33 -3.33 4.90
CA GLN A 168 1.67 -1.96 4.57
C GLN A 168 1.82 -1.15 5.85
N PHE A 169 2.63 -0.09 5.79
CA PHE A 169 2.95 0.79 6.91
C PHE A 169 2.48 2.20 6.61
N GLU A 170 1.93 2.86 7.62
CA GLU A 170 1.70 4.30 7.62
C GLU A 170 2.19 4.87 8.96
N ILE A 171 3.11 5.83 8.88
CA ILE A 171 3.67 6.52 10.05
C ILE A 171 2.77 7.72 10.37
N ILE A 172 2.38 7.86 11.63
CA ILE A 172 1.45 8.88 12.10
C ILE A 172 2.12 9.65 13.26
N PRO A 173 2.40 10.95 13.12
CA PRO A 173 2.21 11.77 11.91
C PRO A 173 3.21 11.39 10.78
N PRO A 174 2.94 11.72 9.50
CA PRO A 174 3.77 11.32 8.36
C PRO A 174 5.18 11.93 8.37
N HIS A 175 5.38 13.03 9.09
CA HIS A 175 6.68 13.68 9.30
C HIS A 175 6.90 13.92 10.80
N PRO A 176 7.25 12.87 11.56
CA PRO A 176 7.34 12.96 13.00
C PRO A 176 8.54 13.78 13.44
N THR A 177 8.38 14.48 14.55
CA THR A 177 9.40 15.19 15.31
C THR A 177 9.51 14.55 16.71
N PRO A 178 10.58 14.84 17.49
CA PRO A 178 10.73 14.27 18.83
C PRO A 178 9.63 14.65 19.83
N ALA A 179 8.83 15.68 19.54
CA ALA A 179 7.70 16.07 20.37
C ALA A 179 6.45 15.21 20.10
N ASP A 180 6.37 14.55 18.94
CA ASP A 180 5.19 13.82 18.51
C ASP A 180 5.08 12.45 19.18
N ASP A 181 3.85 12.08 19.58
CA ASP A 181 3.55 10.70 19.95
C ASP A 181 3.35 9.87 18.67
N ILE A 182 4.37 9.09 18.32
CA ILE A 182 4.42 8.36 17.06
C ILE A 182 3.56 7.10 17.17
N SER A 183 2.71 6.89 16.18
CA SER A 183 2.01 5.63 15.96
C SER A 183 2.30 5.09 14.58
N ILE A 184 2.34 3.77 14.44
CA ILE A 184 2.45 3.09 13.14
C ILE A 184 1.15 2.34 12.91
N ARG A 185 0.48 2.61 11.79
CA ARG A 185 -0.66 1.82 11.34
C ARG A 185 -0.17 0.75 10.37
N LEU A 186 -0.32 -0.50 10.78
CA LEU A 186 -0.15 -1.67 9.92
C LEU A 186 -1.50 -1.98 9.27
N PHE A 187 -1.52 -2.27 7.97
CA PHE A 187 -2.77 -2.60 7.27
C PHE A 187 -2.51 -3.40 6.00
N GLY A 188 -3.56 -4.01 5.46
CA GLY A 188 -3.49 -4.73 4.20
C GLY A 188 -4.65 -5.71 4.02
N THR A 189 -4.44 -6.70 3.17
CA THR A 189 -5.36 -7.82 2.97
C THR A 189 -4.67 -9.11 3.39
N TRP A 190 -5.35 -9.91 4.19
CA TRP A 190 -4.83 -11.15 4.73
C TRP A 190 -5.44 -12.36 4.04
N PRO A 191 -4.71 -13.49 3.88
CA PRO A 191 -5.23 -14.68 3.19
C PRO A 191 -6.35 -15.42 3.97
N ASP A 192 -6.61 -15.07 5.22
CA ASP A 192 -7.66 -15.70 6.01
C ASP A 192 -8.19 -14.75 7.08
N SER A 193 -9.19 -15.19 7.84
CA SER A 193 -9.76 -14.40 8.93
C SER A 193 -8.85 -14.24 10.15
N CYS A 194 -7.70 -14.92 10.20
CA CYS A 194 -6.74 -14.84 11.32
C CYS A 194 -5.71 -13.73 11.07
N VAL A 195 -6.23 -12.51 10.97
CA VAL A 195 -5.48 -11.28 10.74
C VAL A 195 -4.52 -10.94 11.89
N PRO A 196 -3.45 -10.15 11.68
CA PRO A 196 -2.60 -9.67 12.75
C PRO A 196 -3.37 -8.91 13.82
N GLN A 197 -3.17 -9.29 15.08
CA GLN A 197 -3.71 -8.60 16.25
C GLN A 197 -2.68 -8.67 17.40
N ASP A 198 -3.06 -8.22 18.60
CA ASP A 198 -2.27 -8.33 19.83
C ASP A 198 -0.81 -7.87 19.69
N ALA A 199 -0.60 -6.70 19.10
CA ALA A 199 0.75 -6.17 18.85
C ALA A 199 1.52 -5.89 20.14
N LYS A 200 2.80 -6.30 20.15
CA LYS A 200 3.79 -5.93 21.16
C LYS A 200 4.93 -5.17 20.50
N VAL A 201 5.28 -4.02 21.05
CA VAL A 201 6.38 -3.18 20.55
C VAL A 201 7.60 -3.38 21.42
N SER A 202 8.76 -3.52 20.78
CA SER A 202 10.06 -3.45 21.42
C SER A 202 10.99 -2.57 20.58
N ILE A 203 11.76 -1.71 21.24
CA ILE A 203 12.69 -0.79 20.58
C ILE A 203 14.10 -1.18 21.00
N ALA A 204 14.95 -1.47 20.02
CA ALA A 204 16.36 -1.82 20.22
C ALA A 204 17.24 -0.91 19.35
N GLY A 205 17.77 0.15 19.94
CA GLY A 205 18.50 1.18 19.21
C GLY A 205 17.60 1.87 18.19
N ARG A 206 17.88 1.67 16.89
CA ARG A 206 17.14 2.24 15.76
C ARG A 206 16.12 1.27 15.14
N GLU A 207 16.06 0.04 15.63
CA GLU A 207 15.08 -0.93 15.16
C GLU A 207 13.85 -0.93 16.10
N ILE A 208 12.67 -0.78 15.50
CA ILE A 208 11.38 -0.86 16.17
C ILE A 208 10.73 -2.16 15.73
N ARG A 209 10.67 -3.14 16.62
CA ARG A 209 10.10 -4.46 16.34
C ARG A 209 8.66 -4.52 16.84
N ILE A 210 7.74 -4.83 15.94
CA ILE A 210 6.30 -4.94 16.18
C ILE A 210 5.91 -6.40 15.99
N ASP A 211 5.78 -7.13 17.10
CA ASP A 211 5.37 -8.53 17.07
C ASP A 211 3.85 -8.63 17.17
N THR A 212 3.20 -9.18 16.15
CA THR A 212 1.76 -9.44 16.14
C THR A 212 1.49 -10.93 16.36
N PHE A 213 0.32 -11.22 16.93
CA PHE A 213 -0.12 -12.58 17.21
C PHE A 213 -1.59 -12.74 16.86
N ASN A 214 -1.99 -13.95 16.46
CA ASN A 214 -3.41 -14.31 16.43
C ASN A 214 -3.64 -15.63 17.19
N PRO A 215 -4.47 -15.65 18.25
CA PRO A 215 -4.80 -16.87 19.00
C PRO A 215 -5.77 -17.81 18.28
N GLY A 216 -6.37 -17.39 17.16
CA GLY A 216 -7.33 -18.15 16.38
C GLY A 216 -6.75 -19.48 15.91
N ARG A 217 -7.46 -20.57 16.25
CA ARG A 217 -7.09 -21.93 15.82
C ARG A 217 -7.81 -22.37 14.53
N VAL A 218 -8.89 -21.67 14.19
CA VAL A 218 -9.71 -21.94 13.00
C VAL A 218 -9.86 -20.64 12.25
N CYS A 219 -9.34 -20.58 11.02
CA CYS A 219 -9.34 -19.41 10.17
C CYS A 219 -10.22 -19.68 8.94
N LEU A 220 -11.11 -18.75 8.61
CA LEU A 220 -11.92 -18.82 7.40
C LEU A 220 -11.04 -18.49 6.19
N LEU A 221 -11.15 -19.26 5.12
CA LEU A 221 -10.40 -19.04 3.88
C LEU A 221 -11.05 -17.89 3.10
N VAL A 222 -10.71 -16.65 3.45
CA VAL A 222 -11.26 -15.43 2.85
C VAL A 222 -10.24 -14.31 2.91
N LEU A 223 -10.14 -13.54 1.81
CA LEU A 223 -9.34 -12.33 1.79
C LEU A 223 -9.91 -11.31 2.78
N THR A 224 -9.20 -11.06 3.87
CA THR A 224 -9.68 -10.25 4.98
C THR A 224 -8.90 -8.93 5.03
N PRO A 225 -9.53 -7.79 4.69
CA PRO A 225 -8.94 -6.48 4.94
C PRO A 225 -8.74 -6.28 6.45
N TRP A 226 -7.59 -5.74 6.84
CA TRP A 226 -7.28 -5.52 8.24
C TRP A 226 -6.49 -4.23 8.46
N SER A 227 -6.59 -3.69 9.66
CA SER A 227 -5.81 -2.53 10.10
C SER A 227 -5.57 -2.59 11.60
N LEU A 228 -4.34 -2.31 12.01
CA LEU A 228 -3.88 -2.32 13.38
C LEU A 228 -3.02 -1.08 13.64
N LYS A 229 -3.48 -0.18 14.51
CA LYS A 229 -2.69 0.98 14.95
C LYS A 229 -1.90 0.60 16.19
N VAL A 230 -0.60 0.87 16.16
CA VAL A 230 0.33 0.55 17.24
C VAL A 230 1.02 1.83 17.71
N SER A 231 0.92 2.13 18.99
CA SER A 231 1.60 3.29 19.60
C SER A 231 3.06 2.96 19.89
N ILE A 232 3.96 3.81 19.40
CA ILE A 232 5.41 3.71 19.61
C ILE A 232 5.88 4.66 20.71
N GLY A 233 5.27 5.85 20.81
CA GLY A 233 5.69 6.90 21.73
C GLY A 233 6.60 7.94 21.06
N GLN A 234 7.25 8.77 21.88
CA GLN A 234 8.23 9.74 21.43
C GLN A 234 9.58 9.07 21.13
N LEU A 235 10.20 9.48 20.03
CA LEU A 235 11.52 9.02 19.61
C LEU A 235 12.47 10.20 19.45
N ALA A 236 13.77 9.95 19.62
CA ALA A 236 14.78 10.96 19.33
C ALA A 236 14.87 11.24 17.82
N ALA A 237 15.47 12.37 17.44
CA ALA A 237 15.69 12.68 16.03
C ALA A 237 16.75 11.73 15.44
N ASP A 238 16.32 10.76 14.64
CA ASP A 238 17.18 9.82 13.92
C ASP A 238 16.36 9.10 12.82
N THR A 239 17.01 8.20 12.09
CA THR A 239 16.36 7.27 11.16
C THR A 239 16.13 5.93 11.84
N TYR A 240 14.89 5.48 11.79
CA TYR A 240 14.43 4.22 12.38
C TYR A 240 14.00 3.23 11.30
N GLN A 241 14.08 1.95 11.64
CA GLN A 241 13.55 0.85 10.84
C GLN A 241 12.47 0.14 11.64
N ALA A 242 11.24 0.21 11.17
CA ALA A 242 10.13 -0.56 11.72
C ALA A 242 10.08 -1.92 11.06
N VAL A 243 10.02 -2.99 11.86
CA VAL A 243 9.92 -4.38 11.39
C VAL A 243 8.71 -5.01 12.05
N ALA A 244 7.75 -5.46 11.24
CA ALA A 244 6.58 -6.16 11.73
C ALA A 244 6.73 -7.66 11.54
N THR A 245 6.43 -8.44 12.58
CA THR A 245 6.36 -9.90 12.49
C THR A 245 4.96 -10.38 12.86
N HIS A 246 4.61 -11.56 12.38
CA HIS A 246 3.37 -12.23 12.72
C HIS A 246 3.61 -13.66 13.13
N SER A 247 2.96 -14.06 14.21
CA SER A 247 2.97 -15.43 14.70
C SER A 247 1.54 -15.94 14.87
N GLN A 248 1.37 -17.24 14.61
CA GLN A 248 0.15 -17.98 14.90
C GLN A 248 0.43 -19.02 15.99
N ALA A 249 -0.62 -19.52 16.63
CA ALA A 249 -0.50 -20.57 17.62
C ALA A 249 0.23 -21.80 17.05
N GLY A 250 1.48 -22.02 17.47
CA GLY A 250 2.31 -23.17 17.07
C GLY A 250 3.16 -22.97 15.80
N GLY A 251 3.14 -21.79 15.17
CA GLY A 251 4.00 -21.46 14.02
C GLY A 251 5.19 -20.57 14.40
N PRO A 252 6.30 -20.58 13.62
CA PRO A 252 7.37 -19.61 13.81
C PRO A 252 6.90 -18.19 13.45
N PRO A 253 7.47 -17.14 14.07
CA PRO A 253 7.26 -15.76 13.63
C PRO A 253 7.73 -15.58 12.18
N GLN A 254 6.91 -14.93 11.37
CA GLN A 254 7.22 -14.55 9.99
C GLN A 254 7.32 -13.02 9.89
N GLU A 255 8.35 -12.49 9.23
CA GLU A 255 8.38 -11.05 8.89
C GLU A 255 7.26 -10.76 7.89
N ILE A 256 6.41 -9.81 8.24
CA ILE A 256 5.25 -9.39 7.43
C ILE A 256 5.48 -8.02 6.78
N GLY A 257 6.55 -7.32 7.13
CA GLY A 257 7.00 -6.16 6.39
C GLY A 257 7.98 -5.31 7.19
N ARG A 258 8.50 -4.31 6.48
CA ARG A 258 9.57 -3.44 6.95
C ARG A 258 9.41 -2.07 6.30
N GLU A 259 9.56 -1.01 7.09
CA GLU A 259 9.51 0.36 6.59
C GLU A 259 10.52 1.23 7.34
N GLY A 260 11.28 2.04 6.59
CA GLY A 260 12.20 3.02 7.16
C GLY A 260 11.52 4.38 7.26
N PHE A 261 11.73 5.10 8.37
CA PHE A 261 11.26 6.48 8.50
C PHE A 261 12.24 7.33 9.31
N THR A 262 12.12 8.65 9.15
CA THR A 262 12.97 9.63 9.84
C THR A 262 12.14 10.46 10.79
N VAL A 263 12.63 10.59 12.02
CA VAL A 263 12.15 11.57 12.98
C VAL A 263 12.99 12.83 12.79
N ALA A 264 12.38 13.86 12.23
CA ALA A 264 13.07 15.09 11.87
C ALA A 264 13.38 15.92 13.12
N ALA A 265 14.64 16.32 13.28
CA ALA A 265 15.00 17.35 14.24
C ALA A 265 14.25 18.66 13.88
N PRO A 266 13.52 19.27 14.83
CA PRO A 266 12.69 20.44 14.55
C PRO A 266 13.53 21.64 14.14
N LEU A 267 12.92 22.46 13.29
CA LEU A 267 13.49 23.72 12.81
C LEU A 267 12.86 24.89 13.57
N PHE A 268 13.69 25.82 14.04
CA PHE A 268 13.25 27.04 14.70
C PHE A 268 13.84 28.25 13.98
N THR A 269 12.99 29.22 13.64
CA THR A 269 13.42 30.44 12.94
C THR A 269 13.25 31.64 13.85
N GLY A 270 14.37 32.21 14.28
CA GLY A 270 14.42 33.48 15.00
C GLY A 270 14.63 34.65 14.05
N ARG A 271 14.16 35.83 14.44
CA ARG A 271 14.17 37.03 13.60
C ARG A 271 14.67 38.25 14.35
N ASP A 272 15.34 39.15 13.64
CA ASP A 272 15.71 40.47 14.16
C ASP A 272 15.53 41.56 13.09
N GLU A 273 14.77 42.59 13.42
CA GLU A 273 14.42 43.72 12.55
C GLU A 273 15.49 44.82 12.48
N THR A 274 16.63 44.62 13.14
CA THR A 274 17.80 45.50 13.05
C THR A 274 18.93 44.90 12.21
N GLY A 275 18.72 43.68 11.68
CA GLY A 275 19.72 42.91 10.95
C GLY A 275 20.78 42.26 11.85
N ASN A 276 20.52 42.16 13.16
CA ASN A 276 21.48 41.61 14.11
C ASN A 276 21.37 40.07 14.18
N PHE A 277 22.35 39.39 13.58
CA PHE A 277 22.42 37.93 13.56
C PHE A 277 22.37 37.29 14.95
N GLN A 278 23.10 37.85 15.93
CA GLN A 278 23.15 37.29 17.29
C GLN A 278 21.77 37.30 17.95
N ARG A 279 21.01 38.40 17.79
CA ARG A 279 19.65 38.51 18.34
C ARG A 279 18.69 37.54 17.67
N ALA A 280 18.76 37.40 16.35
CA ALA A 280 17.94 36.43 15.62
C ALA A 280 18.29 34.99 16.01
N LEU A 281 19.58 34.66 16.20
CA LEU A 281 19.99 33.35 16.67
C LEU A 281 19.52 33.08 18.11
N GLU A 282 19.70 34.04 19.03
CA GLU A 282 19.20 33.94 20.40
C GLU A 282 17.68 33.77 20.44
N ASP A 283 16.94 34.42 19.53
CA ASP A 283 15.51 34.23 19.38
C ASP A 283 15.13 32.81 18.95
N ALA A 284 15.84 32.26 17.95
CA ALA A 284 15.64 30.89 17.50
C ALA A 284 15.91 29.88 18.64
N ILE A 285 16.98 30.09 19.40
CA ILE A 285 17.34 29.25 20.56
C ILE A 285 16.28 29.33 21.66
N ARG A 286 15.76 30.53 21.97
CA ARG A 286 14.66 30.69 22.94
C ARG A 286 13.41 29.93 22.53
N GLN A 287 13.04 29.99 21.25
CA GLN A 287 11.92 29.23 20.70
C GLN A 287 12.16 27.71 20.81
N ALA A 288 13.38 27.25 20.55
CA ALA A 288 13.74 25.84 20.71
C ALA A 288 13.62 25.39 22.18
N GLN A 289 14.10 26.20 23.13
CA GLN A 289 14.02 25.89 24.55
C GLN A 289 12.58 25.83 25.07
N SER A 290 11.68 26.67 24.57
CA SER A 290 10.27 26.67 24.99
C SER A 290 9.45 25.50 24.41
N ALA A 291 9.95 24.82 23.38
CA ALA A 291 9.29 23.68 22.75
C ALA A 291 9.49 22.35 23.49
N VAL A 292 10.33 22.30 24.53
CA VAL A 292 10.61 21.05 25.27
C VAL A 292 9.57 20.82 26.37
N PRO A 293 8.85 19.68 26.36
CA PRO A 293 7.74 19.45 27.29
C PRO A 293 8.14 19.32 28.76
N CYS A 294 9.33 18.80 29.07
CA CYS A 294 9.87 18.73 30.43
C CYS A 294 11.24 18.04 30.41
N CYS A 295 12.10 18.42 31.36
CA CYS A 295 13.45 17.90 31.69
C CYS A 295 14.61 18.74 31.14
N ASP A 296 15.65 18.87 31.97
CA ASP A 296 16.96 19.47 31.68
C ASP A 296 17.72 18.62 30.63
N ARG A 297 17.26 18.66 29.37
CA ARG A 297 17.97 18.08 28.24
C ARG A 297 18.95 19.08 27.64
N LEU A 298 20.11 18.58 27.20
CA LEU A 298 21.11 19.42 26.54
C LEU A 298 20.59 19.79 25.14
N LEU A 299 20.32 21.06 24.91
CA LEU A 299 19.97 21.58 23.58
C LEU A 299 21.24 21.66 22.73
N THR A 300 21.30 20.86 21.68
CA THR A 300 22.27 20.99 20.60
C THR A 300 21.57 21.58 19.38
N TYR A 301 22.23 22.49 18.65
CA TYR A 301 21.64 23.07 17.45
C TYR A 301 22.67 23.34 16.36
N GLN A 302 22.20 23.34 15.11
CA GLN A 302 22.98 23.72 13.93
C GLN A 302 22.24 24.80 13.17
N VAL A 303 22.93 25.86 12.75
CA VAL A 303 22.35 26.86 11.85
C VAL A 303 22.24 26.25 10.46
N VAL A 304 21.02 26.17 9.93
CA VAL A 304 20.74 25.53 8.63
C VAL A 304 20.38 26.51 7.52
N ASP A 305 19.89 27.71 7.87
CA ASP A 305 19.58 28.75 6.90
C ASP A 305 19.73 30.14 7.54
N ILE A 306 20.24 31.09 6.74
CA ILE A 306 20.35 32.50 7.13
C ILE A 306 19.82 33.33 5.97
N ARG A 307 18.74 34.07 6.21
CA ARG A 307 18.15 34.96 5.22
C ARG A 307 18.22 36.38 5.71
N GLY A 308 18.68 37.29 4.87
CA GLY A 308 18.75 38.71 5.17
C GLY A 308 18.09 39.53 4.08
N GLN A 309 17.40 40.60 4.48
CA GLN A 309 17.01 41.68 3.57
C GLN A 309 17.73 42.94 4.01
N LEU A 310 18.46 43.55 3.07
CA LEU A 310 19.22 44.78 3.28
C LEU A 310 18.65 45.86 2.37
N GLY A 311 18.09 46.91 2.97
CA GLY A 311 17.65 48.10 2.27
C GLY A 311 16.21 48.06 1.70
N GLY A 312 15.77 49.24 1.27
CA GLY A 312 14.41 49.55 0.82
C GLY A 312 14.10 51.03 1.07
N PHE A 313 13.00 51.57 0.51
CA PHE A 313 12.62 52.98 0.71
C PHE A 313 12.40 53.38 2.19
N ALA A 314 12.27 52.40 3.09
CA ALA A 314 12.10 52.58 4.54
C ALA A 314 13.35 52.22 5.39
N GLY A 315 14.47 51.79 4.78
CA GLY A 315 15.71 51.49 5.52
C GLY A 315 15.64 50.29 6.47
N LEU A 316 14.70 49.36 6.27
CA LEU A 316 14.55 48.17 7.11
C LEU A 316 15.67 47.15 6.79
N ASN A 317 16.35 46.69 7.83
CA ASN A 317 17.32 45.59 7.77
C ASN A 317 16.72 44.43 8.57
N SER A 318 16.41 43.31 7.92
CA SER A 318 15.91 42.14 8.64
C SER A 318 16.83 40.95 8.43
N ILE A 319 16.98 40.13 9.47
CA ILE A 319 17.64 38.84 9.37
C ILE A 319 16.79 37.76 10.03
N GLU A 320 16.69 36.63 9.36
CA GLU A 320 16.07 35.41 9.84
C GLU A 320 17.16 34.33 9.93
N VAL A 321 17.24 33.68 11.08
CA VAL A 321 18.19 32.58 11.33
C VAL A 321 17.38 31.35 11.67
N THR A 322 17.52 30.30 10.86
CA THR A 322 16.88 29.02 11.11
C THR A 322 17.90 28.04 11.67
N ILE A 323 17.57 27.45 12.81
CA ILE A 323 18.36 26.40 13.45
C ILE A 323 17.60 25.07 13.37
N GLN A 324 18.35 23.98 13.19
CA GLN A 324 17.89 22.63 13.48
C GLN A 324 18.32 22.28 14.89
N ALA A 325 17.37 21.92 15.74
CA ALA A 325 17.60 21.65 17.15
C ALA A 325 17.40 20.16 17.49
N SER A 326 18.24 19.65 18.39
CA SER A 326 18.12 18.32 18.99
C SER A 326 18.31 18.42 20.51
N TRP A 327 17.76 17.44 21.23
CA TRP A 327 17.85 17.35 22.68
C TRP A 327 18.36 15.97 23.08
N GLU A 328 19.45 15.95 23.83
CA GLU A 328 20.05 14.75 24.44
C GLU A 328 19.78 14.70 25.95
#